data_AF-A0A962QQ59-F1
#
_entry.id   AF-A0A962QQ59-F1
#
_cell.length_a   1.000
_cell.length_b   1.000
_cell.length_c   1.000
_cell.angle_alpha   90.00
_cell.angle_beta   90.00
_cell.angle_gamma   90.00
#
_symmetry.space_group_name_H-M   'P 1'
#
loop_
_entity.id
_entity.type
_entity.pdbx_description
1 polymer ?
#
loop_
_entity_poly.entity_id
_entity_poly.type
_entity_poly.pdbx_seq_one_letter_code
_entity_poly.pdbx_strand_id
1 'polypeptide(L)'
;KIRLLWNDLRPELDFPPELDRASELNDLAELLLRESHQLVLLLEQRSGTVAGHLVNISGRQRMLSQRIAKSYLLETWGLGAAGLAQQYKEAVEEFQVALSELQAAEINTPEINASLAQVLKNWQIFGISNFSAKYDARVPSLVVRSMDKILGLMNDTTALYAQLH
;
A
#
# COMPACT_ATOMS: atom_id res chain seq x y z
N LYS A 1 2.24 -22.15 -2.09
CA LYS A 1 2.90 -21.08 -2.89
C LYS A 1 3.36 -19.92 -2.01
N ILE A 2 2.46 -19.14 -1.39
CA ILE A 2 2.80 -18.02 -0.48
C ILE A 2 3.85 -18.40 0.58
N ARG A 3 3.68 -19.54 1.26
CA ARG A 3 4.63 -20.02 2.27
C ARG A 3 6.04 -20.28 1.72
N LEU A 4 6.16 -20.71 0.47
CA LEU A 4 7.46 -20.93 -0.18
C LEU A 4 8.12 -19.58 -0.46
N LEU A 5 7.39 -18.65 -1.08
CA LEU A 5 7.87 -17.29 -1.35
C LEU A 5 8.29 -16.54 -0.07
N TRP A 6 7.58 -16.73 1.04
CA TRP A 6 8.01 -16.17 2.33
C TRP A 6 9.31 -16.79 2.85
N ASN A 7 9.48 -18.11 2.69
CA ASN A 7 10.72 -18.78 3.09
C ASN A 7 11.91 -18.34 2.23
N ASP A 8 11.67 -17.98 0.96
CA ASP A 8 12.69 -17.44 0.06
C ASP A 8 13.03 -15.98 0.40
N LEU A 9 12.03 -15.15 0.73
CA LEU A 9 12.20 -13.74 1.05
C LEU A 9 12.80 -13.48 2.44
N ARG A 10 12.35 -14.21 3.46
CA ARG A 10 12.70 -13.96 4.86
C ARG A 10 14.21 -13.90 5.13
N PRO A 11 15.05 -14.86 4.70
CA PRO A 11 16.49 -14.81 4.98
C PRO A 11 17.17 -13.62 4.30
N GLU A 12 16.64 -13.13 3.19
CA GLU A 12 17.20 -11.97 2.48
C GLU A 12 17.08 -10.66 3.28
N LEU A 13 16.13 -10.58 4.23
CA LEU A 13 15.91 -9.40 5.08
C LEU A 13 16.95 -9.24 6.20
N ASP A 14 17.70 -10.30 6.53
CA ASP A 14 18.72 -10.27 7.58
C ASP A 14 20.06 -9.71 7.08
N PHE A 15 20.22 -9.54 5.77
CA PHE A 15 21.42 -8.97 5.18
C PHE A 15 21.38 -7.43 5.17
N PRO A 16 22.55 -6.76 5.26
CA PRO A 16 22.62 -5.31 5.08
C PRO A 16 22.02 -4.88 3.73
N PRO A 17 21.38 -3.69 3.67
CA PRO A 17 20.82 -3.19 2.42
C PRO A 17 21.92 -2.87 1.41
N GLU A 18 21.94 -3.60 0.30
CA GLU A 18 22.86 -3.41 -0.83
C GLU A 18 22.08 -3.21 -2.14
N LEU A 19 22.49 -2.21 -2.96
CA LEU A 19 21.79 -1.87 -4.21
C LEU A 19 21.73 -3.04 -5.19
N ASP A 20 22.82 -3.82 -5.28
CA ASP A 20 22.92 -4.97 -6.20
C ASP A 20 21.87 -6.05 -5.89
N ARG A 21 21.46 -6.17 -4.62
CA ARG A 21 20.44 -7.14 -4.15
C ARG A 21 19.04 -6.56 -4.04
N ALA A 22 18.93 -5.23 -3.99
CA ALA A 22 17.66 -4.54 -3.77
C ALA A 22 16.61 -4.82 -4.87
N SER A 23 17.05 -5.04 -6.11
CA SER A 23 16.15 -5.38 -7.23
C SER A 23 15.50 -6.75 -7.03
N GLU A 24 16.31 -7.78 -6.76
CA GLU A 24 15.82 -9.15 -6.57
C GLU A 24 14.92 -9.25 -5.34
N LEU A 25 15.31 -8.59 -4.25
CA LEU A 25 14.50 -8.50 -3.03
C LEU A 25 13.16 -7.82 -3.29
N ASN A 26 13.16 -6.72 -4.07
CA ASN A 26 11.93 -6.05 -4.45
C ASN A 26 11.01 -6.96 -5.26
N ASP A 27 11.55 -7.68 -6.25
CA ASP A 27 10.77 -8.57 -7.12
C ASP A 27 10.15 -9.75 -6.35
N LEU A 28 10.91 -10.35 -5.43
CA LEU A 28 10.40 -11.38 -4.52
C LEU A 28 9.28 -10.85 -3.62
N ALA A 29 9.45 -9.64 -3.07
CA ALA A 29 8.43 -8.99 -2.24
C ALA A 29 7.16 -8.70 -3.05
N GLU A 30 7.27 -8.19 -4.28
CA GLU A 30 6.14 -7.94 -5.18
C GLU A 30 5.42 -9.23 -5.57
N LEU A 31 6.16 -10.32 -5.80
CA LEU A 31 5.57 -11.63 -6.10
C LEU A 31 4.82 -12.19 -4.90
N LEU A 32 5.44 -12.21 -3.71
CA LEU A 32 4.78 -12.65 -2.48
C LEU A 32 3.49 -11.87 -2.22
N LEU A 33 3.56 -10.55 -2.43
CA LEU A 33 2.43 -9.66 -2.28
C LEU A 33 1.30 -10.00 -3.24
N ARG A 34 1.59 -10.14 -4.54
CA ARG A 34 0.60 -10.47 -5.57
C ARG A 34 -0.12 -11.78 -5.25
N GLU A 35 0.62 -12.81 -4.90
CA GLU A 35 0.06 -14.14 -4.56
C GLU A 35 -0.80 -14.09 -3.29
N SER A 36 -0.39 -13.30 -2.30
CA SER A 36 -1.18 -13.10 -1.08
C SER A 36 -2.49 -12.37 -1.38
N HIS A 37 -2.45 -11.34 -2.24
CA HIS A 37 -3.63 -10.60 -2.64
C HIS A 37 -4.64 -11.48 -3.40
N GLN A 38 -4.17 -12.35 -4.31
CA GLN A 38 -5.04 -13.29 -5.02
C GLN A 38 -5.79 -14.23 -4.08
N LEU A 39 -5.14 -14.72 -3.02
CA LEU A 39 -5.80 -15.54 -2.01
C LEU A 39 -6.91 -14.76 -1.28
N VAL A 40 -6.66 -13.51 -0.92
CA VAL A 40 -7.65 -12.69 -0.22
C VAL A 40 -8.87 -12.42 -1.11
N LEU A 41 -8.68 -12.18 -2.41
CA LEU A 41 -9.80 -12.01 -3.36
C LEU A 41 -10.68 -13.27 -3.44
N LEU A 42 -10.08 -14.46 -3.44
CA LEU A 42 -10.84 -15.71 -3.42
C LEU A 42 -11.63 -15.91 -2.12
N LEU A 43 -11.09 -15.47 -0.99
CA LEU A 43 -11.79 -15.51 0.30
C LEU A 43 -12.95 -14.51 0.35
N GLU A 44 -12.75 -13.32 -0.19
CA GLU A 44 -13.78 -12.28 -0.29
C GLU A 44 -14.97 -12.75 -1.14
N GLN A 45 -14.69 -13.33 -2.33
CA GLN A 45 -15.73 -13.91 -3.20
C GLN A 45 -16.57 -14.97 -2.49
N ARG A 46 -15.96 -15.69 -1.53
CA ARG A 46 -16.65 -16.72 -0.74
C ARG A 46 -17.49 -16.13 0.40
N SER A 47 -17.13 -14.96 0.94
CA SER A 47 -17.92 -14.23 1.96
C SER A 47 -19.17 -13.61 1.35
N GLY A 48 -19.05 -13.00 0.17
CA GLY A 48 -20.19 -12.46 -0.61
C GLY A 48 -20.89 -11.24 0.00
N THR A 49 -20.27 -10.57 0.97
CA THR A 49 -20.84 -9.44 1.70
C THR A 49 -20.21 -8.11 1.31
N VAL A 50 -21.00 -7.04 1.30
CA VAL A 50 -20.51 -5.66 1.05
C VAL A 50 -19.49 -5.25 2.12
N ALA A 51 -19.76 -5.54 3.39
CA ALA A 51 -18.82 -5.26 4.48
C ALA A 51 -17.50 -6.04 4.30
N GLY A 52 -17.55 -7.30 3.89
CA GLY A 52 -16.35 -8.12 3.65
C GLY A 52 -15.50 -7.60 2.49
N HIS A 53 -16.14 -7.12 1.43
CA HIS A 53 -15.48 -6.44 0.32
C HIS A 53 -14.75 -5.17 0.79
N LEU A 54 -15.41 -4.33 1.59
CA LEU A 54 -14.81 -3.10 2.12
C LEU A 54 -13.68 -3.38 3.12
N VAL A 55 -13.76 -4.46 3.91
CA VAL A 55 -12.64 -4.95 4.74
C VAL A 55 -11.44 -5.33 3.87
N ASN A 56 -11.65 -6.00 2.73
CA ASN A 56 -10.55 -6.32 1.83
C ASN A 56 -9.95 -5.05 1.20
N ILE A 57 -10.78 -4.16 0.64
CA ILE A 57 -10.30 -2.92 0.01
C ILE A 57 -9.51 -2.08 1.03
N SER A 58 -10.06 -1.87 2.23
CA SER A 58 -9.38 -1.10 3.29
C SER A 58 -8.09 -1.78 3.74
N GLY A 59 -8.09 -3.11 3.86
CA GLY A 59 -6.88 -3.90 4.11
C GLY A 59 -5.81 -3.73 3.04
N ARG A 60 -6.21 -3.69 1.76
CA ARG A 60 -5.35 -3.50 0.59
C ARG A 60 -4.70 -2.11 0.57
N GLN A 61 -5.37 -1.08 1.09
CA GLN A 61 -4.78 0.27 1.20
C GLN A 61 -3.54 0.30 2.11
N ARG A 62 -3.52 -0.47 3.20
CA ARG A 62 -2.32 -0.61 4.07
C ARG A 62 -1.11 -1.11 3.30
N MET A 63 -1.36 -2.10 2.45
CA MET A 63 -0.32 -2.68 1.61
C MET A 63 0.17 -1.67 0.57
N LEU A 64 -0.76 -1.00 -0.11
CA LEU A 64 -0.43 -0.03 -1.14
C LEU A 64 0.37 1.15 -0.59
N SER A 65 0.05 1.65 0.61
CA SER A 65 0.84 2.74 1.21
C SER A 65 2.29 2.34 1.44
N GLN A 66 2.53 1.11 1.90
CA GLN A 66 3.88 0.58 2.11
C GLN A 66 4.60 0.28 0.79
N ARG A 67 3.88 -0.21 -0.22
CA ARG A 67 4.41 -0.40 -1.59
C ARG A 67 4.86 0.93 -2.21
N ILE A 68 4.06 1.99 -2.05
CA ILE A 68 4.39 3.35 -2.48
C ILE A 68 5.63 3.87 -1.75
N ALA A 69 5.69 3.74 -0.42
CA ALA A 69 6.84 4.15 0.38
C ALA A 69 8.13 3.44 -0.04
N LYS A 70 8.07 2.10 -0.17
CA LYS A 70 9.20 1.26 -0.62
C LYS A 70 9.70 1.70 -1.98
N SER A 71 8.82 1.82 -2.98
CA SER A 71 9.22 2.16 -4.34
C SER A 71 9.80 3.58 -4.41
N TYR A 72 9.25 4.54 -3.68
CA TYR A 72 9.81 5.89 -3.57
C TYR A 72 11.22 5.86 -2.97
N LEU A 73 11.42 5.09 -1.89
CA LEU A 73 12.73 4.94 -1.25
C LEU A 73 13.75 4.31 -2.20
N LEU A 74 13.40 3.21 -2.88
CA LEU A 74 14.27 2.55 -3.85
C LEU A 74 14.64 3.49 -5.01
N GLU A 75 13.69 4.27 -5.52
CA GLU A 75 13.96 5.27 -6.55
C GLU A 75 14.90 6.37 -6.03
N THR A 76 14.72 6.85 -4.79
CA THR A 76 15.60 7.85 -4.16
C THR A 76 16.99 7.32 -3.83
N TRP A 77 17.11 6.02 -3.62
CA TRP A 77 18.39 5.35 -3.41
C TRP A 77 19.17 5.15 -4.72
N GLY A 78 18.53 5.38 -5.87
CA GLY A 78 19.15 5.26 -7.18
C GLY A 78 18.99 3.87 -7.81
N LEU A 79 18.06 3.04 -7.33
CA LEU A 79 17.77 1.76 -7.96
C LEU A 79 17.09 2.01 -9.33
N GLY A 80 17.86 1.94 -10.40
CA GLY A 80 17.40 2.05 -11.79
C GLY A 80 16.78 0.76 -12.34
N ALA A 81 16.10 -0.02 -11.50
CA ALA A 81 15.53 -1.29 -11.91
C ALA A 81 14.39 -1.09 -12.93
N ALA A 82 14.40 -1.91 -13.98
CA ALA A 82 13.36 -1.89 -14.99
C ALA A 82 11.99 -2.16 -14.35
N GLY A 83 11.04 -1.24 -14.51
CA GLY A 83 9.67 -1.40 -14.00
C GLY A 83 9.40 -0.81 -12.61
N LEU A 84 10.40 -0.36 -11.84
CA LEU A 84 10.17 0.24 -10.51
C LEU A 84 9.24 1.47 -10.58
N ALA A 85 9.47 2.36 -11.56
CA ALA A 85 8.63 3.53 -11.79
C ALA A 85 7.19 3.16 -12.17
N GLN A 86 7.02 2.06 -12.92
CA GLN A 86 5.70 1.56 -13.30
C GLN A 86 4.97 0.95 -12.09
N GLN A 87 5.66 0.13 -11.28
CA GLN A 87 5.12 -0.42 -10.03
C GLN A 87 4.67 0.68 -9.07
N TYR A 88 5.46 1.75 -8.95
CA TYR A 88 5.10 2.94 -8.15
C TYR A 88 3.82 3.60 -8.67
N LYS A 89 3.76 3.88 -9.98
CA LYS A 89 2.60 4.51 -10.61
C LYS A 89 1.33 3.67 -10.43
N GLU A 90 1.42 2.37 -10.67
CA GLU A 90 0.31 1.44 -10.46
C GLU A 90 -0.17 1.46 -9.01
N ALA A 91 0.75 1.40 -8.03
CA ALA A 91 0.37 1.44 -6.63
C ALA A 91 -0.34 2.74 -6.25
N VAL A 92 0.10 3.89 -6.80
CA VAL A 92 -0.54 5.19 -6.58
C VAL A 92 -1.94 5.26 -7.20
N GLU A 93 -2.09 4.80 -8.44
CA GLU A 93 -3.39 4.76 -9.14
C GLU A 93 -4.38 3.82 -8.43
N GLU A 94 -3.93 2.62 -8.08
CA GLU A 94 -4.71 1.63 -7.34
C GLU A 94 -5.13 2.14 -5.96
N PHE A 95 -4.26 2.87 -5.26
CA PHE A 95 -4.59 3.47 -3.97
C PHE A 95 -5.71 4.50 -4.15
N GLN A 96 -5.55 5.42 -5.11
CA GLN A 96 -6.52 6.48 -5.36
C GLN A 96 -7.92 5.94 -5.73
N VAL A 97 -7.98 4.93 -6.60
CA VAL A 97 -9.26 4.32 -7.02
C VAL A 97 -9.95 3.67 -5.84
N ALA A 98 -9.24 2.85 -5.08
CA ALA A 98 -9.79 2.16 -3.91
C ALA A 98 -10.18 3.13 -2.78
N LEU A 99 -9.43 4.21 -2.55
CA LEU A 99 -9.84 5.24 -1.57
C LEU A 99 -11.16 5.89 -1.97
N SER A 100 -11.33 6.25 -3.25
CA SER A 100 -12.58 6.82 -3.75
C SER A 100 -13.77 5.87 -3.56
N GLU A 101 -13.56 4.57 -3.80
CA GLU A 101 -14.57 3.54 -3.58
C GLU A 101 -14.96 3.42 -2.10
N LEU A 102 -13.99 3.37 -1.18
CA LEU A 102 -14.25 3.37 0.26
C LEU A 102 -15.04 4.61 0.70
N GLN A 103 -14.72 5.79 0.16
CA GLN A 103 -15.44 7.04 0.48
C GLN A 103 -16.88 7.06 -0.03
N ALA A 104 -17.17 6.34 -1.11
CA ALA A 104 -18.50 6.28 -1.73
C ALA A 104 -19.41 5.21 -1.11
N ALA A 105 -18.90 4.35 -0.23
CA ALA A 105 -19.66 3.25 0.34
C ALA A 105 -20.81 3.74 1.26
N GLU A 106 -22.04 3.36 0.92
CA GLU A 106 -23.26 3.79 1.63
C GLU A 106 -23.34 3.30 3.09
N ILE A 107 -22.67 2.19 3.40
CA ILE A 107 -22.64 1.61 4.75
C ILE A 107 -21.68 2.34 5.71
N ASN A 108 -20.97 3.37 5.24
CA ASN A 108 -20.04 4.12 6.08
C ASN A 108 -20.75 4.82 7.23
N THR A 109 -20.26 4.58 8.45
CA THR A 109 -20.68 5.33 9.64
C THR A 109 -19.96 6.69 9.70
N PRO A 110 -20.42 7.63 10.55
CA PRO A 110 -19.70 8.88 10.80
C PRO A 110 -18.23 8.68 11.20
N GLU A 111 -17.93 7.64 11.98
CA GLU A 111 -16.57 7.28 12.42
C GLU A 111 -15.70 6.82 11.24
N ILE A 112 -16.23 5.97 10.36
CA ILE A 112 -15.53 5.53 9.14
C ILE A 112 -15.25 6.72 8.23
N ASN A 113 -16.26 7.57 7.99
CA ASN A 113 -16.11 8.77 7.16
C ASN A 113 -15.05 9.73 7.73
N ALA A 114 -15.01 9.92 9.05
CA ALA A 114 -13.99 10.72 9.72
C ALA A 114 -12.58 10.13 9.57
N SER A 115 -12.44 8.80 9.67
CA SER A 115 -11.17 8.11 9.45
C SER A 115 -10.69 8.26 7.99
N LEU A 116 -11.57 8.03 7.01
CA LEU A 116 -11.26 8.18 5.59
C LEU A 116 -10.91 9.62 5.21
N ALA A 117 -11.52 10.62 5.85
CA ALA A 117 -11.13 12.02 5.67
C ALA A 117 -9.69 12.31 6.13
N GLN A 118 -9.24 11.68 7.23
CA GLN A 118 -7.85 11.77 7.66
C GLN A 118 -6.90 11.07 6.70
N VAL A 119 -7.29 9.92 6.15
CA VAL A 119 -6.53 9.23 5.11
C VAL A 119 -6.35 10.13 3.89
N LEU A 120 -7.44 10.72 3.39
CA LEU A 120 -7.43 11.63 2.25
C LEU A 120 -6.51 12.84 2.50
N LYS A 121 -6.56 13.43 3.70
CA LYS A 121 -5.66 14.55 4.06
C LYS A 121 -4.19 14.16 3.95
N ASN A 122 -3.81 12.99 4.49
CA ASN A 122 -2.42 12.51 4.41
C ASN A 122 -2.03 12.14 2.98
N TRP A 123 -2.97 11.62 2.19
CA TRP A 123 -2.79 11.35 0.77
C TRP A 123 -2.53 12.62 -0.06
N GLN A 124 -3.24 13.71 0.24
CA GLN A 124 -3.01 15.02 -0.40
C GLN A 124 -1.64 15.60 -0.04
N ILE A 125 -1.18 15.46 1.21
CA ILE A 125 0.18 15.85 1.63
C ILE A 125 1.22 15.08 0.82
N PHE A 126 1.02 13.76 0.65
CA PHE A 126 1.85 12.96 -0.23
C PHE A 126 1.85 13.49 -1.67
N GLY A 127 0.68 13.79 -2.25
CA GLY A 127 0.58 14.33 -3.61
C GLY A 127 1.40 15.59 -3.84
N ILE A 128 1.40 16.52 -2.87
CA ILE A 128 2.24 17.74 -2.90
C ILE A 128 3.73 17.38 -2.88
N SER A 129 4.13 16.45 -2.01
CA SER A 129 5.52 16.00 -1.89
C SER A 129 6.03 15.22 -3.11
N ASN A 130 5.15 14.49 -3.79
CA ASN A 130 5.47 13.79 -5.03
C ASN A 130 5.60 14.77 -6.21
N PHE A 131 4.84 15.87 -6.19
CA PHE A 131 4.99 16.95 -7.16
C PHE A 131 6.33 17.69 -6.99
N SER A 132 6.82 17.92 -5.75
CA SER A 132 8.13 18.55 -5.53
C SER A 132 9.31 17.71 -6.03
N ALA A 133 9.18 16.37 -6.00
CA ALA A 133 10.19 15.47 -6.54
C ALA A 133 10.40 15.63 -8.07
N LYS A 134 9.40 16.14 -8.80
CA LYS A 134 9.53 16.50 -10.23
C LYS A 134 10.41 17.74 -10.46
N TYR A 135 10.72 18.50 -9.42
CA TYR A 135 11.55 19.71 -9.46
C TYR A 135 12.91 19.51 -8.74
N ASP A 136 13.46 18.29 -8.78
CA ASP A 136 14.72 17.87 -8.14
C ASP A 136 14.79 17.98 -6.60
N ALA A 137 13.70 18.37 -5.94
CA ALA A 137 13.59 18.39 -4.49
C ALA A 137 12.87 17.12 -3.98
N ARG A 138 13.61 16.01 -3.91
CA ARG A 138 13.12 14.76 -3.30
C ARG A 138 12.94 14.92 -1.79
N VAL A 139 11.84 14.42 -1.24
CA VAL A 139 11.51 14.53 0.20
C VAL A 139 11.14 13.17 0.82
N PRO A 140 12.07 12.18 0.85
CA PRO A 140 11.77 10.81 1.30
C PRO A 140 11.16 10.72 2.69
N SER A 141 11.66 11.53 3.63
CA SER A 141 11.17 11.50 5.00
C SER A 141 9.70 11.95 5.11
N LEU A 142 9.24 12.86 4.24
CA LEU A 142 7.84 13.29 4.22
C LEU A 142 6.95 12.21 3.62
N VAL A 143 7.37 11.62 2.49
CA VAL A 143 6.63 10.52 1.85
C VAL A 143 6.45 9.34 2.80
N VAL A 144 7.53 8.88 3.44
CA VAL A 144 7.48 7.76 4.38
C VAL A 144 6.55 8.09 5.56
N ARG A 145 6.69 9.27 6.18
CA ARG A 145 5.81 9.68 7.29
C ARG A 145 4.33 9.70 6.88
N SER A 146 4.01 10.22 5.70
CA SER A 146 2.65 10.23 5.19
C SER A 146 2.12 8.81 4.95
N MET A 147 2.92 7.93 4.35
CA MET A 147 2.52 6.54 4.10
C MET A 147 2.37 5.72 5.38
N ASP A 148 3.22 5.93 6.40
CA ASP A 148 3.09 5.30 7.71
C ASP A 148 1.86 5.79 8.46
N LYS A 149 1.55 7.09 8.36
CA LYS A 149 0.32 7.62 8.93
C LYS A 149 -0.91 7.01 8.26
N ILE A 150 -0.88 6.87 6.93
CA ILE A 150 -1.94 6.18 6.17
C ILE A 150 -2.03 4.70 6.57
N LEU A 151 -0.91 4.00 6.75
CA LEU A 151 -0.90 2.61 7.19
C LEU A 151 -1.66 2.43 8.51
N GLY A 152 -1.35 3.26 9.51
CA GLY A 152 -2.04 3.23 10.80
C GLY A 152 -3.54 3.53 10.66
N LEU A 153 -3.88 4.62 9.97
CA LEU A 153 -5.29 5.00 9.74
C LEU A 153 -6.08 3.92 8.99
N MET A 154 -5.48 3.29 7.98
CA MET A 154 -6.15 2.22 7.24
C MET A 154 -6.27 0.94 8.06
N ASN A 155 -5.37 0.67 9.00
CA ASN A 155 -5.54 -0.40 9.97
C ASN A 155 -6.77 -0.18 10.85
N ASP A 156 -6.94 1.03 11.37
CA ASP A 156 -8.09 1.40 12.19
C ASP A 156 -9.39 1.36 11.37
N THR A 157 -9.37 1.91 10.15
CA THR A 157 -10.51 1.85 9.22
C THR A 157 -10.92 0.42 8.87
N THR A 158 -9.95 -0.48 8.65
CA THR A 158 -10.22 -1.90 8.38
C THR A 158 -10.94 -2.54 9.57
N ALA A 159 -10.51 -2.22 10.80
CA ALA A 159 -11.15 -2.72 12.01
C ALA A 159 -12.58 -2.19 12.16
N LEU A 160 -12.85 -0.92 11.80
CA LEU A 160 -14.20 -0.36 11.80
C LEU A 160 -15.11 -1.07 10.79
N TYR A 161 -14.66 -1.32 9.55
CA TYR A 161 -15.43 -2.08 8.57
C TYR A 161 -15.72 -3.52 9.04
N ALA A 162 -14.76 -4.15 9.73
CA ALA A 162 -14.94 -5.51 10.25
C ALA A 162 -16.01 -5.59 11.37
N GLN A 163 -16.33 -4.47 12.03
CA GLN A 163 -17.40 -4.40 13.04
C GLN A 163 -18.80 -4.25 12.42
N LEU A 164 -18.90 -3.92 11.13
CA LEU A 164 -20.18 -3.85 10.41
C LEU A 164 -20.68 -5.23 9.95
N HIS A 165 -20.00 -6.30 10.36
CA HIS A 165 -20.08 -7.63 9.79
C HIS A 165 -20.62 -8.67 10.77
#